data_AF-A0A024VF80-F1
#
_entry.id   AF-A0A024VF80-F1
#
_cell.length_a   1.000
_cell.length_b   1.000
_cell.length_c   1.000
_cell.angle_alpha   90.00
_cell.angle_beta   90.00
_cell.angle_gamma   90.00
#
_symmetry.space_group_name_H-M   'P 1'
#
loop_
_entity.id
_entity.type
_entity.pdbx_description
1 polymer ?
#
loop_
_entity_poly.entity_id
_entity_poly.type
_entity_poly.pdbx_seq_one_letter_code
_entity_poly.pdbx_strand_id
1 'polypeptide(L)'
;MEPQLIEQLVNVNLLSSYYMTKLVLPNMIKKKKGLILYTSSGVTSLKSCPLYTIYGSVKDAICSFANSLSVELKEYNIQVQCHVPLFIVTKLSKIKNPGIFVPTSDIYAKCAIQKMREVIFDIVTLEFLKIVKSKIVLKNLKSYGDTIIITGCTDGIGKSLTYSLINQNVNLLLISRNESELKNMKRDLLEKNKNYKGTIEYITFDYNANDFNTYKIIEAKIRSMDIGILINNVGVSYPYPLV
;
A
#
# COMPACT_ATOMS: atom_id res chain seq x y z
N MET A 1 22.11 -11.68 13.51
CA MET A 1 20.92 -11.91 12.67
C MET A 1 21.32 -12.74 11.46
N GLU A 2 20.57 -13.80 11.11
CA GLU A 2 20.87 -14.65 9.95
C GLU A 2 20.77 -13.88 8.62
N PRO A 3 21.68 -14.08 7.64
CA PRO A 3 21.65 -13.40 6.35
C PRO A 3 20.31 -13.52 5.61
N GLN A 4 19.66 -14.69 5.69
CA GLN A 4 18.37 -14.94 5.04
C GLN A 4 17.26 -14.03 5.59
N LEU A 5 17.32 -13.67 6.87
CA LEU A 5 16.36 -12.74 7.48
C LEU A 5 16.59 -11.30 7.01
N ILE A 6 17.86 -10.91 6.80
CA ILE A 6 18.21 -9.60 6.22
C ILE A 6 17.68 -9.49 4.80
N GLU A 7 17.98 -10.50 3.97
CA GLU A 7 17.48 -10.58 2.59
C GLU A 7 15.95 -10.55 2.54
N GLN A 8 15.28 -11.32 3.41
CA GLN A 8 13.83 -11.30 3.52
C GLN A 8 13.30 -9.89 3.87
N LEU A 9 13.92 -9.19 4.82
CA LEU A 9 13.51 -7.84 5.21
C LEU A 9 13.63 -6.86 4.02
N VAL A 10 14.73 -6.92 3.28
CA VAL A 10 14.96 -6.08 2.10
C VAL A 10 14.02 -6.45 0.96
N ASN A 11 13.91 -7.74 0.61
CA ASN A 11 13.11 -8.20 -0.51
C ASN A 11 11.63 -7.90 -0.30
N VAL A 12 11.10 -8.26 0.87
CA VAL A 12 9.66 -8.15 1.15
C VAL A 12 9.26 -6.71 1.46
N ASN A 13 10.04 -5.93 2.21
CA ASN A 13 9.63 -4.57 2.55
C ASN A 13 10.01 -3.54 1.48
N LEU A 14 11.13 -3.72 0.76
CA LEU A 14 11.67 -2.71 -0.15
C LEU A 14 11.53 -3.11 -1.63
N LEU A 15 12.22 -4.18 -2.05
CA LEU A 15 12.30 -4.54 -3.48
C LEU A 15 10.94 -4.90 -4.06
N SER A 16 10.07 -5.55 -3.29
CA SER A 16 8.69 -5.82 -3.66
C SER A 16 7.96 -4.58 -4.14
N SER A 17 8.10 -3.47 -3.41
CA SER A 17 7.47 -2.20 -3.72
C SER A 17 8.05 -1.59 -4.99
N TYR A 18 9.36 -1.72 -5.22
CA TYR A 18 10.01 -1.23 -6.43
C TYR A 18 9.56 -2.02 -7.66
N TYR A 19 9.52 -3.34 -7.57
CA TYR A 19 9.11 -4.21 -8.66
C TYR A 19 7.63 -4.05 -8.98
N MET A 20 6.74 -4.05 -7.99
CA MET A 20 5.31 -3.81 -8.21
C MET A 20 5.06 -2.45 -8.86
N THR A 21 5.78 -1.40 -8.42
CA THR A 21 5.72 -0.07 -9.04
C THR A 21 6.16 -0.14 -10.50
N LYS A 22 7.31 -0.77 -10.78
CA LYS A 22 7.84 -0.94 -12.14
C LYS A 22 6.83 -1.65 -13.07
N LEU A 23 6.06 -2.61 -12.57
CA LEU A 23 5.06 -3.33 -13.35
C LEU A 23 3.85 -2.46 -13.74
N VAL A 24 3.33 -1.67 -12.79
CA VAL A 24 2.09 -0.89 -13.03
C VAL A 24 2.36 0.44 -13.74
N LEU A 25 3.56 0.98 -13.58
CA LEU A 25 3.88 2.34 -13.96
C LEU A 25 3.73 2.64 -15.47
N PRO A 26 4.16 1.77 -16.41
CA PRO A 26 4.00 2.05 -17.84
C PRO A 26 2.55 2.31 -18.25
N ASN A 27 1.61 1.52 -17.71
CA ASN A 27 0.18 1.69 -17.99
C ASN A 27 -0.37 2.97 -17.34
N MET A 28 0.03 3.28 -16.10
CA MET A 28 -0.37 4.52 -15.42
C MET A 28 0.13 5.77 -16.14
N ILE A 29 1.38 5.75 -16.63
CA ILE A 29 1.98 6.84 -17.42
C ILE A 29 1.22 7.02 -18.73
N LYS A 30 0.95 5.93 -19.47
CA LYS A 30 0.22 5.98 -20.74
C LYS A 30 -1.17 6.61 -20.58
N LYS A 31 -1.87 6.33 -19.47
CA LYS A 31 -3.19 6.91 -19.19
C LYS A 31 -3.16 8.25 -18.45
N LYS A 32 -1.97 8.73 -18.07
CA LYS A 32 -1.76 9.94 -17.26
C LYS A 32 -2.65 10.01 -16.01
N LYS A 33 -2.72 8.89 -15.29
CA LYS A 33 -3.58 8.75 -14.11
C LYS A 33 -3.15 7.56 -13.27
N GLY A 34 -3.25 7.68 -11.96
CA GLY A 34 -3.06 6.57 -11.05
C GLY A 34 -2.84 7.03 -9.62
N LEU A 35 -2.86 6.09 -8.69
CA LEU A 35 -2.43 6.28 -7.31
C LEU A 35 -1.53 5.14 -6.89
N ILE A 36 -0.35 5.45 -6.36
CA ILE A 36 0.55 4.48 -5.74
C ILE A 36 0.65 4.82 -4.25
N LEU A 37 0.23 3.88 -3.41
CA LEU A 37 0.28 3.99 -1.96
C LEU A 37 1.33 3.02 -1.41
N TYR A 38 2.22 3.53 -0.58
CA TYR A 38 3.16 2.73 0.19
C TYR A 38 2.78 2.71 1.67
N THR A 39 2.76 1.52 2.28
CA THR A 39 2.65 1.37 3.73
C THR A 39 4.05 1.30 4.34
N SER A 40 4.49 2.42 4.91
CA SER A 40 5.71 2.48 5.70
C SER A 40 5.42 2.09 7.16
N SER A 41 6.06 2.73 8.14
CA SER A 41 5.89 2.43 9.56
C SER A 41 6.28 3.62 10.42
N GLY A 42 5.57 3.84 11.52
CA GLY A 42 5.82 4.93 12.47
C GLY A 42 7.22 4.98 13.08
N VAL A 43 7.98 3.89 12.96
CA VAL A 43 9.41 3.88 13.29
C VAL A 43 10.18 4.94 12.48
N THR A 44 9.77 5.25 11.25
CA THR A 44 10.40 6.28 10.39
C THR A 44 10.23 7.70 10.92
N SER A 45 9.32 7.91 11.86
CA SER A 45 9.14 9.22 12.52
C SER A 45 10.18 9.47 13.62
N LEU A 46 10.98 8.45 13.97
CA LEU A 46 12.05 8.55 14.96
C LEU A 46 13.39 8.78 14.25
N LYS A 47 14.25 9.62 14.84
CA LYS A 47 15.62 9.83 14.32
C LYS A 47 16.48 8.56 14.35
N SER A 48 16.14 7.60 15.21
CA SER A 48 16.86 6.35 15.38
C SER A 48 15.92 5.27 15.93
N CYS A 49 16.08 4.03 15.47
CA CYS A 49 15.29 2.89 15.92
C CYS A 49 16.20 1.76 16.39
N PRO A 50 16.84 1.88 17.57
CA PRO A 50 17.58 0.77 18.15
C PRO A 50 16.69 -0.46 18.24
N LEU A 51 17.29 -1.64 18.09
CA LEU A 51 16.63 -2.95 17.97
C LEU A 51 15.84 -3.20 16.69
N TYR A 52 15.38 -2.16 15.99
CA TYR A 52 14.65 -2.24 14.71
C TYR A 52 15.46 -1.74 13.51
N THR A 53 16.79 -1.68 13.59
CA THR A 53 17.66 -0.98 12.63
C THR A 53 17.40 -1.32 11.16
N ILE A 54 17.37 -2.61 10.76
CA ILE A 54 17.10 -2.96 9.35
C ILE A 54 15.66 -2.64 8.97
N TYR A 55 14.70 -2.93 9.86
CA TYR A 55 13.30 -2.69 9.57
C TYR A 55 13.01 -1.19 9.41
N GLY A 56 13.57 -0.36 10.29
CA GLY A 56 13.53 1.10 10.20
C GLY A 56 14.19 1.58 8.91
N SER A 57 15.40 1.11 8.60
CA SER A 57 16.12 1.57 7.40
C SER A 57 15.39 1.27 6.10
N VAL A 58 14.81 0.07 5.93
CA VAL A 58 14.05 -0.27 4.72
C VAL A 58 12.73 0.49 4.65
N LYS A 59 12.10 0.81 5.78
CA LYS A 59 10.86 1.61 5.82
C LYS A 59 11.13 3.10 5.55
N ASP A 60 12.24 3.64 6.02
CA ASP A 60 12.72 4.98 5.66
C ASP A 60 13.02 5.09 4.16
N ALA A 61 13.68 4.06 3.59
CA ALA A 61 13.98 4.01 2.17
C ALA A 61 12.70 4.09 1.30
N ILE A 62 11.60 3.46 1.74
CA ILE A 62 10.29 3.57 1.06
C ILE A 62 9.74 5.00 1.14
N CYS A 63 9.86 5.67 2.30
CA CYS A 63 9.42 7.07 2.43
C CYS A 63 10.20 7.97 1.46
N SER A 64 11.52 7.84 1.41
CA SER A 64 12.38 8.59 0.49
C SER A 64 12.05 8.30 -0.97
N PHE A 65 11.84 7.03 -1.31
CA PHE A 65 11.45 6.60 -2.66
C PHE A 65 10.10 7.19 -3.06
N ALA A 66 9.08 7.09 -2.20
CA ALA A 66 7.76 7.63 -2.47
C ALA A 66 7.76 9.15 -2.67
N ASN A 67 8.53 9.88 -1.86
CA ASN A 67 8.68 11.33 -1.99
C ASN A 67 9.32 11.71 -3.33
N SER A 68 10.42 11.05 -3.70
CA SER A 68 11.12 11.31 -4.97
C SER A 68 10.22 10.98 -6.17
N LEU A 69 9.63 9.79 -6.15
CA LEU A 69 8.72 9.32 -7.20
C LEU A 69 7.48 10.22 -7.34
N SER A 70 6.98 10.81 -6.25
CA SER A 70 5.86 11.75 -6.31
C SER A 70 6.14 12.98 -7.17
N VAL A 71 7.39 13.46 -7.16
CA VAL A 71 7.83 14.62 -7.96
C VAL A 71 7.93 14.22 -9.43
N GLU A 72 8.59 13.11 -9.72
CA GLU A 72 8.74 12.56 -11.08
C GLU A 72 7.39 12.28 -11.74
N LEU A 73 6.42 11.79 -10.97
CA LEU A 73 5.13 11.36 -11.51
C LEU A 73 4.07 12.46 -11.59
N LYS A 74 4.39 13.67 -11.12
CA LYS A 74 3.46 14.82 -11.11
C LYS A 74 3.00 15.22 -12.51
N GLU A 75 3.91 15.23 -13.50
CA GLU A 75 3.59 15.59 -14.88
C GLU A 75 2.65 14.58 -15.57
N TYR A 76 2.63 13.34 -15.07
CA TYR A 76 1.75 12.28 -15.54
C TYR A 76 0.43 12.23 -14.77
N ASN A 77 0.16 13.16 -13.85
CA ASN A 77 -1.05 13.18 -13.01
C ASN A 77 -1.27 11.83 -12.27
N ILE A 78 -0.17 11.21 -11.83
CA ILE A 78 -0.17 10.03 -10.97
C ILE A 78 0.18 10.50 -9.56
N GLN A 79 -0.69 10.18 -8.61
CA GLN A 79 -0.47 10.52 -7.22
C GLN A 79 0.37 9.44 -6.53
N VAL A 80 1.29 9.86 -5.68
CA VAL A 80 2.04 8.95 -4.81
C VAL A 80 1.79 9.35 -3.36
N GLN A 81 1.50 8.37 -2.52
CA GLN A 81 1.28 8.56 -1.08
C GLN A 81 2.15 7.57 -0.30
N CYS A 82 2.77 8.05 0.78
CA CYS A 82 3.41 7.20 1.77
C CYS A 82 2.64 7.32 3.08
N HIS A 83 2.02 6.23 3.53
CA HIS A 83 1.32 6.18 4.81
C HIS A 83 2.26 5.62 5.86
N VAL A 84 2.37 6.33 6.98
CA VAL A 84 3.28 6.03 8.08
C VAL A 84 2.46 5.67 9.32
N PRO A 85 1.84 4.47 9.35
CA PRO A 85 1.05 4.05 10.51
C PRO A 85 1.94 3.89 11.74
N LEU A 86 1.55 4.51 12.85
CA LEU A 86 2.15 4.25 14.17
C LEU A 86 1.68 2.87 14.69
N PHE A 87 1.22 2.79 15.94
CA PHE A 87 0.77 1.54 16.52
C PHE A 87 -0.64 1.20 16.03
N ILE A 88 -0.76 0.12 15.26
CA ILE A 88 -2.05 -0.45 14.81
C ILE A 88 -2.16 -1.87 15.34
N VAL A 89 -3.31 -2.21 15.93
CA VAL A 89 -3.59 -3.58 16.40
C VAL A 89 -3.49 -4.56 15.24
N THR A 90 -2.41 -5.34 15.21
CA THR A 90 -2.07 -6.30 14.15
C THR A 90 -1.11 -7.36 14.67
N LYS A 91 -1.04 -8.52 14.00
CA LYS A 91 -0.03 -9.55 14.32
C LYS A 91 1.40 -9.03 14.18
N LEU A 92 1.67 -8.19 13.17
CA LEU A 92 2.99 -7.61 12.93
C LEU A 92 3.46 -6.70 14.09
N SER A 93 2.56 -5.88 14.63
CA SER A 93 2.85 -5.04 15.82
C SER A 93 2.97 -5.82 17.13
N LYS A 94 2.47 -7.07 17.17
CA LYS A 94 2.27 -7.89 18.38
C LYS A 94 1.34 -7.28 19.44
N ILE A 95 0.60 -6.22 19.10
CA ILE A 95 -0.40 -5.60 19.98
C ILE A 95 -1.75 -6.29 19.77
N LYS A 96 -2.39 -6.70 20.87
CA LYS A 96 -3.67 -7.45 20.85
C LYS A 96 -4.90 -6.58 21.11
N ASN A 97 -4.77 -5.55 21.95
CA ASN A 97 -5.90 -4.74 22.40
C ASN A 97 -5.79 -3.30 21.89
N PRO A 98 -6.90 -2.69 21.43
CA PRO A 98 -6.92 -1.28 21.08
C PRO A 98 -6.76 -0.40 22.32
N GLY A 99 -6.33 0.84 22.11
CA GLY A 99 -6.20 1.86 23.15
C GLY A 99 -6.38 3.26 22.55
N ILE A 100 -6.32 4.29 23.41
CA ILE A 100 -6.57 5.69 23.00
C ILE A 100 -5.67 6.11 21.82
N PHE A 101 -4.42 5.68 21.81
CA PHE A 101 -3.43 5.98 20.77
C PHE A 101 -3.13 4.79 19.84
N VAL A 102 -3.87 3.69 19.99
CA VAL A 102 -3.66 2.45 19.23
C VAL A 102 -4.98 2.05 18.57
N PRO A 103 -5.29 2.60 17.38
CA PRO A 103 -6.50 2.24 16.66
C PRO A 103 -6.46 0.80 16.13
N THR A 104 -7.63 0.26 15.83
CA THR A 104 -7.77 -1.00 15.09
C THR A 104 -7.40 -0.79 13.62
N SER A 105 -7.05 -1.88 12.93
CA SER A 105 -6.77 -1.86 11.49
C SER A 105 -7.97 -1.38 10.66
N ASP A 106 -9.21 -1.58 11.13
CA ASP A 106 -10.42 -1.12 10.46
C ASP A 106 -10.59 0.40 10.53
N ILE A 107 -10.27 1.01 11.68
CA ILE A 107 -10.26 2.48 11.83
C ILE A 107 -9.20 3.06 10.90
N TYR A 108 -7.98 2.50 10.93
CA TYR A 108 -6.92 2.91 10.02
C TYR A 108 -7.35 2.81 8.55
N ALA A 109 -7.94 1.68 8.14
CA ALA A 109 -8.35 1.47 6.75
C ALA A 109 -9.37 2.52 6.27
N LYS A 110 -10.34 2.90 7.10
CA LYS A 110 -11.29 3.97 6.79
C LYS A 110 -10.58 5.31 6.58
N CYS A 111 -9.69 5.69 7.51
CA CYS A 111 -8.90 6.93 7.39
C CYS A 111 -7.96 6.91 6.18
N ALA A 112 -7.32 5.78 5.90
CA ALA A 112 -6.45 5.60 4.76
C ALA A 112 -7.21 5.78 3.44
N ILE A 113 -8.40 5.18 3.30
CA ILE A 113 -9.27 5.36 2.12
C ILE A 113 -9.70 6.81 1.96
N GLN A 114 -10.04 7.50 3.06
CA GLN A 114 -10.33 8.93 3.00
C GLN A 114 -9.12 9.70 2.48
N LYS A 115 -7.92 9.42 2.98
CA LYS A 115 -6.68 10.06 2.54
C LYS A 115 -6.33 9.78 1.07
N MET A 116 -6.61 8.57 0.59
CA MET A 116 -6.45 8.21 -0.84
C MET A 116 -7.33 9.04 -1.76
N ARG A 117 -8.49 9.50 -1.27
CA ARG A 117 -9.42 10.34 -2.02
C ARG A 117 -9.01 11.81 -2.02
N GLU A 118 -8.21 12.25 -1.06
CA GLU A 118 -7.78 13.64 -0.96
C GLU A 118 -6.81 14.02 -2.08
N VAL A 119 -7.19 15.06 -2.82
CA VAL A 119 -6.32 15.77 -3.75
C VAL A 119 -6.09 17.16 -3.20
N ILE A 120 -4.83 17.47 -2.94
CA ILE A 120 -4.41 18.82 -2.54
C ILE A 120 -4.16 19.59 -3.83
N PHE A 121 -4.99 20.60 -4.09
CA PHE A 121 -4.65 21.63 -5.08
C PHE A 121 -3.81 22.68 -4.36
N ASP A 122 -2.55 22.80 -4.76
CA ASP A 122 -1.75 23.99 -4.46
C ASP A 122 -2.41 25.15 -5.21
N ILE A 123 -3.25 25.92 -4.51
CA ILE A 123 -3.65 27.23 -5.02
C ILE A 123 -2.38 28.07 -4.96
N VAL A 124 -1.74 28.24 -6.12
CA VAL A 124 -0.69 29.25 -6.32
C VAL A 124 -1.32 30.57 -5.91
N THR A 125 -1.04 30.99 -4.68
CA THR A 125 -1.42 32.30 -4.21
C THR A 125 -0.27 33.17 -4.63
N LEU A 126 -0.53 34.05 -5.61
CA LEU A 126 0.35 35.19 -5.94
C LEU A 126 0.89 35.78 -4.64
N GLU A 127 2.19 36.09 -4.62
CA GLU A 127 3.08 36.33 -3.48
C GLU A 127 2.65 37.35 -2.39
N PHE A 128 1.39 37.82 -2.33
CA PHE A 128 1.02 38.93 -1.44
C PHE A 128 0.07 38.63 -0.28
N LEU A 129 -0.50 37.42 -0.14
CA LEU A 129 -1.27 37.07 1.06
C LEU A 129 -1.01 35.61 1.47
N LYS A 130 -0.14 35.42 2.47
CA LYS A 130 0.09 34.13 3.16
C LYS A 130 -1.15 33.69 3.96
N ILE A 131 -2.21 33.28 3.28
CA ILE A 131 -3.32 32.51 3.87
C ILE A 131 -3.58 31.34 2.92
N VAL A 132 -2.86 30.24 3.11
CA VAL A 132 -3.07 29.00 2.37
C VAL A 132 -4.40 28.38 2.82
N LYS A 133 -5.47 28.61 2.07
CA LYS A 133 -6.70 27.80 2.17
C LYS A 133 -6.65 26.75 1.09
N SER A 134 -5.96 25.62 1.34
CA SER A 134 -6.04 24.47 0.44
C SER A 134 -7.48 23.94 0.42
N LYS A 135 -8.14 23.95 -0.75
CA LYS A 135 -9.41 23.22 -0.92
C LYS A 135 -9.10 21.73 -1.08
N ILE A 136 -9.55 20.93 -0.12
CA ILE A 136 -9.46 19.46 -0.20
C ILE A 136 -10.64 18.97 -1.05
N VAL A 137 -10.35 18.37 -2.20
CA VAL A 137 -11.37 17.72 -3.04
C VAL A 137 -11.24 16.21 -2.86
N LEU A 138 -12.37 15.54 -2.58
CA LEU A 138 -12.42 14.08 -2.46
C LEU A 138 -12.74 13.44 -3.81
N LYS A 139 -11.75 12.82 -4.44
CA LYS A 139 -11.96 12.00 -5.65
C LYS A 139 -12.73 10.72 -5.33
N ASN A 140 -13.45 10.22 -6.33
CA ASN A 140 -13.89 8.82 -6.34
C ASN A 140 -12.67 7.94 -6.66
N LEU A 141 -12.47 6.84 -5.94
CA LEU A 141 -11.33 5.95 -6.19
C LEU A 141 -11.34 5.37 -7.60
N LYS A 142 -12.52 5.09 -8.17
CA LYS A 142 -12.66 4.67 -9.58
C LYS A 142 -12.14 5.68 -10.58
N SER A 143 -12.00 6.95 -10.17
CA SER A 143 -11.38 7.92 -11.04
C SER A 143 -9.96 7.50 -11.40
N TYR A 144 -9.17 6.88 -10.52
CA TYR A 144 -7.80 6.47 -10.88
C TYR A 144 -7.76 5.30 -11.89
N GLY A 145 -8.81 4.49 -11.92
CA GLY A 145 -9.01 3.32 -12.76
C GLY A 145 -9.90 2.30 -12.02
N ASP A 146 -10.36 1.27 -12.72
CA ASP A 146 -11.33 0.32 -12.15
C ASP A 146 -10.73 -0.65 -11.14
N THR A 147 -9.45 -1.00 -11.25
CA THR A 147 -8.81 -2.05 -10.44
C THR A 147 -7.83 -1.51 -9.40
N ILE A 148 -7.94 -2.01 -8.17
CA ILE A 148 -6.98 -1.80 -7.08
C ILE A 148 -6.20 -3.08 -6.82
N ILE A 149 -4.87 -2.98 -6.83
CA ILE A 149 -3.96 -4.05 -6.38
C ILE A 149 -3.65 -3.84 -4.90
N ILE A 150 -3.81 -4.88 -4.07
CA ILE A 150 -3.35 -4.86 -2.67
C ILE A 150 -2.38 -6.01 -2.42
N THR A 151 -1.16 -5.66 -2.04
CA THR A 151 -0.13 -6.62 -1.61
C THR A 151 -0.21 -6.88 -0.11
N GLY A 152 0.03 -8.12 0.32
CA GLY A 152 -0.06 -8.49 1.74
C GLY A 152 -1.46 -8.30 2.33
N CYS A 153 -2.49 -8.70 1.58
CA CYS A 153 -3.88 -8.41 1.89
C CYS A 153 -4.55 -9.39 2.87
N THR A 154 -3.91 -10.49 3.28
CA THR A 154 -4.57 -11.54 4.06
C THR A 154 -4.58 -11.31 5.58
N ASP A 155 -3.86 -10.31 6.07
CA ASP A 155 -3.79 -10.00 7.51
C ASP A 155 -3.67 -8.49 7.78
N GLY A 156 -3.88 -8.10 9.04
CA GLY A 156 -3.66 -6.76 9.56
C GLY A 156 -4.27 -5.62 8.71
N ILE A 157 -3.44 -4.62 8.42
CA ILE A 157 -3.83 -3.43 7.66
C ILE A 157 -4.33 -3.80 6.26
N GLY A 158 -3.63 -4.68 5.55
CA GLY A 158 -3.99 -5.08 4.18
C GLY A 158 -5.36 -5.71 4.13
N LYS A 159 -5.67 -6.58 5.10
CA LYS A 159 -7.00 -7.17 5.26
C LYS A 159 -8.06 -6.10 5.47
N SER A 160 -7.90 -5.23 6.47
CA SER A 160 -8.90 -4.19 6.75
C SER A 160 -9.09 -3.21 5.57
N LEU A 161 -8.02 -2.90 4.84
CA LEU A 161 -8.11 -2.13 3.59
C LEU A 161 -8.96 -2.85 2.55
N THR A 162 -8.70 -4.13 2.28
CA THR A 162 -9.49 -4.93 1.34
C THR A 162 -10.98 -4.95 1.71
N TYR A 163 -11.32 -5.20 2.97
CA TYR A 163 -12.71 -5.20 3.45
C TYR A 163 -13.38 -3.83 3.39
N SER A 164 -12.61 -2.75 3.47
CA SER A 164 -13.15 -1.40 3.38
C SER A 164 -13.29 -0.95 1.92
N LEU A 165 -12.36 -1.35 1.05
CA LEU A 165 -12.29 -0.96 -0.37
C LEU A 165 -13.38 -1.64 -1.23
N ILE A 166 -13.83 -2.84 -0.88
CA ILE A 166 -14.93 -3.51 -1.62
C ILE A 166 -16.20 -2.64 -1.66
N ASN A 167 -16.44 -1.84 -0.62
CA ASN A 167 -17.58 -0.91 -0.54
C ASN A 167 -17.48 0.25 -1.55
N GLN A 168 -16.33 0.43 -2.20
CA GLN A 168 -16.11 1.44 -3.24
C GLN A 168 -16.47 0.91 -4.65
N ASN A 169 -16.95 -0.34 -4.76
CA ASN A 169 -17.35 -1.00 -6.01
C ASN A 169 -16.25 -1.07 -7.09
N VAL A 170 -14.99 -0.95 -6.69
CA VAL A 170 -13.79 -1.16 -7.52
C VAL A 170 -13.55 -2.64 -7.75
N ASN A 171 -12.81 -3.02 -8.79
CA ASN A 171 -12.24 -4.36 -8.90
C ASN A 171 -11.06 -4.51 -7.94
N LEU A 172 -10.86 -5.70 -7.40
CA LEU A 172 -9.78 -6.01 -6.46
C LEU A 172 -8.88 -7.10 -7.04
N LEU A 173 -7.57 -6.83 -7.09
CA LEU A 173 -6.54 -7.84 -7.32
C LEU A 173 -5.75 -8.04 -6.02
N LEU A 174 -5.95 -9.19 -5.40
CA LEU A 174 -5.39 -9.55 -4.10
C LEU A 174 -4.09 -10.34 -4.27
N ILE A 175 -3.00 -9.90 -3.65
CA ILE A 175 -1.71 -10.60 -3.74
C ILE A 175 -1.19 -10.92 -2.34
N SER A 176 -1.02 -12.21 -2.07
CA SER A 176 -0.45 -12.72 -0.81
C SER A 176 0.16 -14.11 -1.01
N ARG A 177 0.82 -14.65 0.01
CA ARG A 177 1.58 -15.91 -0.08
C ARG A 177 0.74 -17.17 0.09
N ASN A 178 -0.41 -17.07 0.75
CA ASN A 178 -1.24 -18.23 1.10
C ASN A 178 -2.51 -18.25 0.24
N GLU A 179 -2.58 -19.21 -0.67
CA GLU A 179 -3.72 -19.36 -1.58
C GLU A 179 -5.04 -19.67 -0.85
N SER A 180 -4.99 -20.47 0.23
CA SER A 180 -6.18 -20.82 1.01
C SER A 180 -6.77 -19.60 1.71
N GLU A 181 -5.92 -18.73 2.27
CA GLU A 181 -6.35 -17.45 2.84
C GLU A 181 -6.96 -16.52 1.78
N LEU A 182 -6.38 -16.45 0.58
CA LEU A 182 -6.91 -15.66 -0.53
C LEU A 182 -8.28 -16.18 -1.01
N LYS A 183 -8.43 -17.50 -1.17
CA LYS A 183 -9.70 -18.15 -1.50
C LYS A 183 -10.77 -17.86 -0.46
N ASN A 184 -10.44 -18.04 0.82
CA ASN A 184 -11.35 -17.78 1.93
C ASN A 184 -11.74 -16.30 2.01
N MET A 185 -10.79 -15.39 1.84
CA MET A 185 -11.04 -13.95 1.83
C MET A 185 -11.98 -13.56 0.68
N LYS A 186 -11.72 -14.04 -0.55
CA LYS A 186 -12.60 -13.78 -1.70
C LYS A 186 -14.03 -14.26 -1.43
N ARG A 187 -14.20 -15.47 -0.88
CA ARG A 187 -15.51 -16.01 -0.52
C ARG A 187 -16.21 -15.14 0.52
N ASP A 188 -15.56 -14.85 1.64
CA ASP A 188 -16.13 -14.05 2.73
C ASP A 188 -16.49 -12.62 2.30
N LEU A 189 -15.66 -12.01 1.44
CA LEU A 189 -15.94 -10.69 0.84
C LEU A 189 -17.22 -10.71 0.00
N LEU A 190 -17.41 -11.72 -0.85
CA LEU A 190 -18.61 -11.86 -1.69
C LEU A 190 -19.86 -12.17 -0.85
N GLU A 191 -19.74 -13.06 0.15
CA GLU A 191 -20.84 -13.41 1.06
C GLU A 191 -21.35 -12.19 1.85
N LYS A 192 -20.43 -11.35 2.34
CA LYS A 192 -20.76 -10.14 3.12
C LYS A 192 -21.24 -8.96 2.28
N ASN A 193 -20.97 -8.94 0.98
CA ASN A 193 -21.23 -7.79 0.11
C ASN A 193 -22.05 -8.19 -1.13
N LYS A 194 -23.29 -8.66 -0.94
CA LYS A 194 -24.17 -9.15 -2.01
C LYS A 194 -24.44 -8.15 -3.15
N ASN A 195 -24.35 -6.86 -2.86
CA ASN A 195 -24.56 -5.78 -3.84
C ASN A 195 -23.28 -5.32 -4.54
N TYR A 196 -22.14 -5.96 -4.27
CA TYR A 196 -20.86 -5.65 -4.90
C TYR A 196 -20.91 -5.93 -6.41
N LYS A 197 -20.50 -4.94 -7.22
CA LYS A 197 -20.57 -5.01 -8.69
C LYS A 197 -19.21 -5.18 -9.38
N GLY A 198 -18.12 -5.16 -8.62
CA GLY A 198 -16.78 -5.33 -9.17
C GLY A 198 -16.38 -6.80 -9.29
N THR A 199 -15.12 -7.05 -9.65
CA THR A 199 -14.51 -8.39 -9.67
C THR A 199 -13.49 -8.55 -8.56
N ILE A 200 -13.27 -9.79 -8.09
CA ILE A 200 -12.20 -10.10 -7.13
C ILE A 200 -11.34 -11.20 -7.76
N GLU A 201 -10.10 -10.86 -8.04
CA GLU A 201 -9.06 -11.74 -8.58
C GLU A 201 -7.95 -11.85 -7.55
N TYR A 202 -7.17 -12.93 -7.58
CA TYR A 202 -6.02 -13.09 -6.68
C TYR A 202 -4.83 -13.75 -7.35
N ILE A 203 -3.64 -13.51 -6.80
CA ILE A 203 -2.38 -14.15 -7.19
C ILE A 203 -1.68 -14.62 -5.91
N THR A 204 -1.30 -15.88 -5.87
CA THR A 204 -0.40 -16.42 -4.86
C THR A 204 1.03 -16.04 -5.24
N PHE A 205 1.71 -15.25 -4.40
CA PHE A 205 3.04 -14.76 -4.70
C PHE A 205 3.90 -14.64 -3.45
N ASP A 206 5.12 -15.18 -3.49
CA ASP A 206 6.11 -15.01 -2.44
C ASP A 206 7.17 -13.97 -2.80
N TYR A 207 7.21 -12.92 -1.99
CA TYR A 207 8.09 -11.75 -2.14
C TYR A 207 9.52 -12.00 -1.62
N ASN A 208 9.81 -13.18 -1.07
CA ASN A 208 11.15 -13.50 -0.56
C ASN A 208 12.20 -13.63 -1.67
N ALA A 209 11.80 -13.93 -2.91
CA ALA A 209 12.74 -14.16 -4.01
C ALA A 209 13.41 -12.87 -4.48
N ASN A 210 14.74 -12.89 -4.64
CA ASN A 210 15.52 -11.79 -5.21
C ASN A 210 15.63 -11.90 -6.75
N ASP A 211 14.52 -12.23 -7.41
CA ASP A 211 14.48 -12.41 -8.87
C ASP A 211 13.23 -11.76 -9.46
N PHE A 212 13.45 -10.74 -10.29
CA PHE A 212 12.38 -10.04 -10.99
C PHE A 212 11.61 -10.95 -11.96
N ASN A 213 12.20 -12.05 -12.46
CA ASN A 213 11.48 -12.96 -13.35
C ASN A 213 10.26 -13.60 -12.69
N THR A 214 10.28 -13.77 -11.36
CA THR A 214 9.12 -14.28 -10.62
C THR A 214 7.90 -13.37 -10.76
N TYR A 215 8.10 -12.06 -10.91
CA TYR A 215 7.05 -11.06 -11.06
C TYR A 215 6.35 -11.09 -12.43
N LYS A 216 6.89 -11.82 -13.41
CA LYS A 216 6.28 -11.96 -14.75
C LYS A 216 4.87 -12.54 -14.69
N ILE A 217 4.56 -13.37 -13.68
CA ILE A 217 3.21 -13.89 -13.49
C ILE A 217 2.21 -12.77 -13.13
N ILE A 218 2.66 -11.79 -12.35
CA ILE A 218 1.87 -10.60 -12.00
C ILE A 218 1.74 -9.72 -13.23
N GLU A 219 2.85 -9.47 -13.94
CA GLU A 219 2.85 -8.70 -15.18
C GLU A 219 1.83 -9.25 -16.19
N ALA A 220 1.84 -10.55 -16.43
CA ALA A 220 0.93 -11.21 -17.35
C ALA A 220 -0.55 -11.00 -16.95
N LYS A 221 -0.87 -11.09 -15.65
CA LYS A 221 -2.24 -10.91 -15.15
C LYS A 221 -2.72 -9.46 -15.23
N ILE A 222 -1.85 -8.47 -15.00
CA ILE A 222 -2.25 -7.06 -14.98
C ILE A 222 -2.31 -6.42 -16.38
N ARG A 223 -1.73 -7.04 -17.41
CA ARG A 223 -1.70 -6.49 -18.79
C ARG A 223 -3.07 -6.14 -19.35
N SER A 224 -4.10 -6.90 -19.00
CA SER A 224 -5.48 -6.70 -19.46
C SER A 224 -6.36 -5.90 -18.49
N MET A 225 -5.79 -5.37 -17.41
CA MET A 225 -6.55 -4.69 -16.35
C MET A 225 -6.29 -3.18 -16.35
N ASP A 226 -7.34 -2.38 -16.15
CA ASP A 226 -7.18 -0.95 -15.85
C ASP A 226 -6.77 -0.76 -14.38
N ILE A 227 -5.48 -0.90 -14.11
CA ILE A 227 -4.91 -0.72 -12.77
C ILE A 227 -4.92 0.76 -12.41
N GLY A 228 -5.87 1.17 -11.57
CA GLY A 228 -5.99 2.53 -11.07
C GLY A 228 -5.13 2.80 -9.84
N ILE A 229 -5.07 1.83 -8.93
CA ILE A 229 -4.42 2.01 -7.64
C ILE A 229 -3.53 0.81 -7.32
N LEU A 230 -2.29 1.07 -6.91
CA LEU A 230 -1.39 0.08 -6.33
C LEU A 230 -1.20 0.38 -4.84
N ILE A 231 -1.48 -0.60 -3.98
CA ILE A 231 -1.22 -0.55 -2.53
C ILE A 231 -0.06 -1.52 -2.19
N ASN A 232 1.13 -0.94 -2.05
CA ASN A 232 2.34 -1.61 -1.58
C ASN A 232 2.31 -1.72 -0.05
N ASN A 233 1.64 -2.75 0.46
CA ASN A 233 1.38 -2.96 1.88
C ASN A 233 2.06 -4.21 2.45
N VAL A 234 2.53 -5.15 1.62
CA VAL A 234 3.24 -6.33 2.11
C VAL A 234 4.46 -5.91 2.95
N GLY A 235 4.68 -6.63 4.05
CA GLY A 235 5.77 -6.32 4.96
C GLY A 235 5.96 -7.42 6.00
N VAL A 236 7.18 -7.50 6.49
CA VAL A 236 7.59 -8.41 7.56
C VAL A 236 8.47 -7.66 8.54
N SER A 237 8.41 -8.06 9.80
CA SER A 237 9.26 -7.58 10.88
C SER A 237 9.94 -8.78 11.54
N TYR A 238 10.92 -8.52 12.39
CA TYR A 238 11.74 -9.54 13.02
C TYR A 238 11.64 -9.50 14.55
N PRO A 239 11.89 -10.64 15.24
CA PRO A 239 11.69 -10.73 16.69
C PRO A 239 12.86 -10.23 17.54
N TYR A 240 14.09 -10.25 17.03
CA TYR A 240 15.29 -9.97 17.82
C TYR A 240 16.22 -8.97 17.12
N PRO A 241 16.86 -8.05 17.88
CA PRO A 241 17.76 -7.04 17.34
C PRO A 241 18.91 -7.61 16.49
N LEU A 242 19.53 -6.71 15.73
CA LEU A 242 20.70 -7.00 14.91
C LEU A 242 21.91 -7.47 15.72
N VAL A 243 22.04 -6.95 16.94
CA VAL A 243 23.08 -7.22 17.94
C VAL A 243 22.51 -7.97 19.12
#